data_AF-A0A839T094-F1
#
_entry.id   AF-A0A839T094-F1
#
_cell.length_a   1.000
_cell.length_b   1.000
_cell.length_c   1.000
_cell.angle_alpha   90.00
_cell.angle_beta   90.00
_cell.angle_gamma   90.00
#
_symmetry.space_group_name_H-M   'P 1'
#
loop_
_entity.id
_entity.type
_entity.pdbx_description
1 polymer ?
#
loop_
_entity_poly.entity_id
_entity_poly.type
_entity_poly.pdbx_seq_one_letter_code
_entity_poly.pdbx_strand_id
1 'polypeptide(L)'
;MSSKRKFILPTPEEDADINAGIAQDPDNPELIDENFKRMRPASEIFPEMVMAHIESKKGRGPQKTPTKERITIRLDSDITEYFRSYGDGWQSKLNQALKEYIRDH
;
A
#
# COMPACT_ATOMS: atom_id res chain seq x y z
N MET A 1 -14.85 7.80 5.44
CA MET A 1 -14.25 8.13 4.12
C MET A 1 -14.68 7.07 3.12
N SER A 2 -15.72 7.35 2.33
CA SER A 2 -16.17 6.42 1.29
C SER A 2 -15.25 6.59 0.08
N SER A 3 -14.56 5.51 -0.32
CA SER A 3 -13.65 5.52 -1.47
C SER A 3 -14.45 5.83 -2.75
N LYS A 4 -14.09 6.92 -3.45
CA LYS A 4 -14.72 7.38 -4.71
C LYS A 4 -14.45 6.46 -5.92
N ARG A 5 -14.15 5.17 -5.74
CA ARG A 5 -13.91 4.25 -6.86
C ARG A 5 -15.21 3.58 -7.26
N LYS A 6 -15.72 3.91 -8.46
CA LYS A 6 -16.79 3.16 -9.10
C LYS A 6 -16.20 1.84 -9.61
N PHE A 7 -16.62 0.73 -9.04
CA PHE A 7 -16.26 -0.61 -9.52
C PHE A 7 -17.36 -1.08 -10.47
N ILE A 8 -16.99 -1.41 -11.70
CA ILE A 8 -17.91 -1.97 -12.70
C ILE A 8 -17.69 -3.48 -12.70
N LEU A 9 -18.73 -4.22 -12.35
CA LEU A 9 -18.77 -5.68 -12.42
C LEU A 9 -19.27 -6.10 -13.81
N PRO A 10 -18.64 -7.11 -14.44
CA PRO A 10 -19.20 -7.71 -15.65
C PRO A 10 -20.61 -8.25 -15.40
N THR A 11 -21.44 -8.18 -16.44
CA THR A 11 -22.71 -8.89 -16.49
C THR A 11 -22.50 -10.39 -16.73
N PRO A 12 -23.49 -11.26 -16.43
CA PRO A 12 -23.34 -12.69 -16.69
C PRO A 12 -23.08 -13.05 -18.16
N GLU A 13 -23.56 -12.22 -19.09
CA GLU A 13 -23.31 -12.38 -20.54
C GLU A 13 -21.86 -12.04 -20.87
N GLU A 14 -21.36 -10.90 -20.37
CA GLU A 14 -19.95 -10.51 -20.52
C GLU A 14 -19.00 -11.52 -19.87
N ASP A 15 -19.33 -12.06 -18.70
CA ASP A 15 -18.56 -13.14 -18.06
C ASP A 15 -18.54 -14.42 -18.93
N ALA A 16 -19.66 -14.76 -19.57
CA ALA A 16 -19.71 -15.92 -20.47
C ALA A 16 -18.81 -15.73 -21.70
N ASP A 17 -18.81 -14.54 -22.29
CA ASP A 17 -17.95 -14.19 -23.42
C ASP A 17 -16.46 -14.19 -23.03
N ILE A 18 -16.12 -13.66 -21.85
CA ILE A 18 -14.75 -13.71 -21.30
C ILE A 18 -14.29 -15.16 -21.15
N ASN A 19 -15.12 -16.03 -20.55
CA ASN A 19 -14.79 -17.45 -20.37
C ASN A 19 -14.64 -18.18 -21.71
N ALA A 20 -15.50 -17.88 -22.68
CA ALA A 20 -15.41 -18.47 -24.03
C ALA A 20 -14.11 -18.06 -24.74
N GLY A 21 -13.65 -16.82 -24.54
CA GLY A 21 -12.37 -16.34 -25.03
C GLY A 21 -11.18 -17.05 -24.39
N ILE A 22 -11.20 -17.20 -23.05
CA ILE A 22 -10.16 -17.94 -22.30
C ILE A 22 -10.05 -19.39 -22.80
N ALA A 23 -11.18 -20.07 -22.99
CA ALA A 23 -11.21 -21.46 -23.44
C ALA A 23 -10.70 -21.67 -24.88
N GLN A 24 -10.71 -20.63 -25.72
CA GLN A 24 -10.27 -20.69 -27.11
C GLN A 24 -8.81 -20.29 -27.31
N ASP A 25 -8.12 -19.82 -26.26
CA ASP A 25 -6.71 -19.41 -26.34
C ASP A 25 -5.77 -20.63 -26.21
N PRO A 26 -5.14 -21.09 -27.30
CA PRO A 26 -4.24 -22.24 -27.25
C PRO A 26 -2.90 -21.94 -26.57
N ASP A 27 -2.50 -20.66 -26.48
CA ASP A 27 -1.21 -20.25 -25.91
C ASP A 27 -1.30 -20.07 -24.39
N ASN A 28 -2.51 -19.93 -23.84
CA ASN A 28 -2.74 -19.73 -22.41
C ASN A 28 -3.88 -20.64 -21.87
N PRO A 29 -3.67 -21.97 -21.86
CA PRO A 29 -4.68 -22.90 -21.36
C PRO A 29 -4.91 -22.73 -19.85
N GLU A 30 -6.12 -23.02 -19.39
CA GLU A 30 -6.45 -23.00 -17.97
C GLU A 30 -5.59 -23.97 -17.15
N LEU A 31 -5.18 -23.52 -15.96
CA LEU A 31 -4.36 -24.34 -15.07
C LEU A 31 -5.21 -25.41 -14.39
N ILE A 32 -4.92 -26.67 -14.67
CA ILE A 32 -5.52 -27.83 -13.99
C ILE A 32 -4.69 -28.30 -12.79
N ASP A 33 -5.28 -29.12 -11.92
CA ASP A 33 -4.62 -29.67 -10.73
C ASP A 33 -3.27 -30.35 -11.01
N GLU A 34 -3.16 -31.05 -12.15
CA GLU A 34 -1.90 -31.67 -12.56
C GLU A 34 -0.79 -30.64 -12.83
N ASN A 35 -1.13 -29.47 -13.35
CA ASN A 35 -0.17 -28.39 -13.58
C ASN A 35 0.39 -27.91 -12.26
N PHE A 36 -0.47 -27.68 -11.25
CA PHE A 36 -0.05 -27.25 -9.91
C PHE A 36 0.88 -28.25 -9.23
N LYS A 37 0.62 -29.56 -9.38
CA LYS A 37 1.49 -30.61 -8.82
C LYS A 37 2.91 -30.60 -9.41
N ARG A 38 3.09 -30.07 -10.62
CA ARG A 38 4.37 -29.99 -11.32
C ARG A 38 5.08 -28.64 -11.15
N MET A 39 4.41 -27.63 -10.58
CA MET A 39 5.01 -26.32 -10.36
C MET A 39 6.13 -26.39 -9.32
N ARG A 40 7.18 -25.59 -9.55
CA ARG A 40 8.33 -25.46 -8.65
C ARG A 40 8.46 -24.01 -8.17
N PRO A 41 8.96 -23.78 -6.94
CA PRO A 41 9.19 -22.43 -6.45
C PRO A 41 10.08 -21.61 -7.40
N ALA A 42 9.73 -20.34 -7.60
CA ALA A 42 10.53 -19.42 -8.43
C ALA A 42 11.97 -19.26 -7.91
N SER A 43 12.19 -19.43 -6.60
CA SER A 43 13.53 -19.40 -6.00
C SER A 43 14.43 -20.54 -6.47
N GLU A 44 13.86 -21.66 -6.94
CA GLU A 44 14.64 -22.78 -7.47
C GLU A 44 15.04 -22.61 -8.95
N ILE A 45 14.18 -21.95 -9.74
CA ILE A 45 14.36 -21.83 -11.20
C ILE A 45 14.95 -20.46 -11.59
N PHE A 46 14.60 -19.42 -10.85
CA PHE A 46 14.98 -18.03 -11.12
C PHE A 46 15.51 -17.34 -9.85
N PRO A 47 16.60 -17.86 -9.24
CA PRO A 47 17.10 -17.35 -7.96
C PRO A 47 17.49 -15.87 -8.02
N GLU A 48 18.11 -15.41 -9.11
CA GLU A 48 18.54 -14.02 -9.29
C GLU A 48 17.35 -13.05 -9.34
N MET A 49 16.27 -13.42 -10.03
CA MET A 49 15.04 -12.61 -10.10
C MET A 49 14.38 -12.47 -8.73
N VAL A 50 14.34 -13.56 -7.96
CA VAL A 50 13.77 -13.56 -6.61
C VAL A 50 14.62 -12.69 -5.68
N MET A 51 15.95 -12.78 -5.75
CA MET A 51 16.84 -11.93 -4.96
C MET A 51 16.69 -10.45 -5.33
N ALA A 52 16.67 -10.12 -6.62
CA ALA A 52 16.44 -8.75 -7.08
C ALA A 52 15.09 -8.19 -6.62
N HIS A 53 14.04 -9.02 -6.59
CA HIS A 53 12.72 -8.63 -6.07
C HIS A 53 12.72 -8.42 -4.56
N ILE A 54 13.43 -9.25 -3.80
CA ILE A 54 13.60 -9.07 -2.34
C ILE A 54 14.36 -7.75 -2.07
N GLU A 55 15.38 -7.47 -2.87
CA GLU A 55 16.15 -6.23 -2.76
C GLU A 55 15.36 -4.99 -3.18
N SER A 56 14.57 -5.07 -4.25
CA SER A 56 13.70 -3.97 -4.71
C SER A 56 12.54 -3.70 -3.73
N LYS A 57 12.10 -4.74 -3.01
CA LYS A 57 11.16 -4.65 -1.88
C LYS A 57 11.77 -4.06 -0.60
N LYS A 58 13.01 -3.58 -0.60
CA LYS A 58 13.51 -2.62 0.41
C LYS A 58 12.82 -1.23 0.29
N GLY A 59 11.53 -1.21 -0.05
CA GLY A 59 10.67 -0.04 0.02
C GLY A 59 10.27 0.22 1.47
N ARG A 60 10.63 1.42 1.95
CA ARG A 60 10.59 1.91 3.34
C ARG A 60 11.50 1.10 4.26
N GLY A 61 12.72 1.58 4.41
CA GLY A 61 13.67 1.09 5.41
C GLY A 61 13.08 1.06 6.82
N PRO A 62 13.76 0.42 7.79
CA PRO A 62 13.31 0.32 9.16
C PRO A 62 12.84 1.68 9.67
N GLN A 63 11.71 1.68 10.39
CA GLN A 63 11.14 2.87 10.99
C GLN A 63 12.25 3.66 11.68
N LYS A 64 12.61 4.83 11.12
CA LYS A 64 13.70 5.65 11.65
C LYS A 64 13.33 6.02 13.09
N THR A 65 13.98 5.40 14.05
CA THR A 65 13.96 5.81 15.44
C THR A 65 14.61 7.21 15.53
N PRO A 66 14.03 8.17 16.29
CA PRO A 66 13.02 7.98 17.33
C PRO A 66 11.58 7.89 16.80
N THR A 67 10.85 6.89 17.27
CA THR A 67 9.40 6.77 17.06
C THR A 67 8.70 7.95 17.72
N LYS A 68 7.86 8.67 16.99
CA LYS A 68 6.98 9.68 17.58
C LYS A 68 6.12 9.01 18.65
N GLU A 69 6.23 9.42 19.90
CA GLU A 69 5.36 8.94 20.96
C GLU A 69 3.98 9.54 20.80
N ARG A 70 2.94 8.69 20.78
CA ARG A 70 1.56 9.14 20.75
C ARG A 70 1.11 9.43 22.18
N ILE A 71 1.16 10.69 22.57
CA ILE A 71 0.65 11.16 23.86
C ILE A 71 -0.68 11.92 23.67
N THR A 72 -1.50 11.93 24.73
CA THR A 72 -2.73 12.73 24.80
C THR A 72 -2.46 13.97 25.63
N ILE A 73 -2.51 15.16 25.01
CA ILE A 73 -2.35 16.46 25.66
C ILE A 73 -3.59 17.32 25.41
N ARG A 74 -3.89 18.23 26.35
CA ARG A 74 -4.90 19.29 26.14
C ARG A 74 -4.19 20.54 25.61
N LEU A 75 -4.73 21.11 24.55
CA LEU A 75 -4.28 22.36 23.94
C LEU A 75 -5.47 23.31 23.89
N ASP A 76 -5.20 24.61 23.94
CA ASP A 76 -6.25 25.63 23.79
C ASP A 76 -6.89 25.56 22.38
N SER A 77 -8.16 25.97 22.29
CA SER A 77 -8.97 25.81 21.07
C SER A 77 -8.35 26.55 19.88
N ASP A 78 -7.88 27.77 20.12
CA ASP A 78 -7.23 28.64 19.13
C ASP A 78 -5.98 27.98 18.51
N ILE A 79 -5.15 27.33 19.32
CA ILE A 79 -3.99 26.57 18.85
C ILE A 79 -4.45 25.42 17.94
N THR A 80 -5.45 24.65 18.39
CA THR A 80 -5.91 23.50 17.60
C THR A 80 -6.56 23.92 16.29
N GLU A 81 -7.33 25.01 16.28
CA GLU A 81 -7.98 25.58 15.10
C GLU A 81 -6.94 26.12 14.11
N TYR A 82 -5.96 26.88 14.60
CA TYR A 82 -4.87 27.41 13.79
C TYR A 82 -4.13 26.30 13.05
N PHE A 83 -3.70 25.25 13.75
CA PHE A 83 -2.98 24.17 13.07
C PHE A 83 -3.91 23.36 12.15
N ARG A 84 -5.13 23.03 12.57
CA ARG A 84 -6.08 22.27 11.72
C ARG A 84 -6.43 22.99 10.42
N SER A 85 -6.38 24.32 10.39
CA SER A 85 -6.62 25.12 9.18
C SER A 85 -5.65 24.79 8.03
N TYR A 86 -4.46 24.25 8.32
CA TYR A 86 -3.49 23.84 7.31
C TYR A 86 -3.86 22.54 6.57
N GLY A 87 -4.89 21.82 7.00
CA GLY A 87 -5.32 20.57 6.38
C GLY A 87 -4.35 19.41 6.63
N ASP A 88 -4.04 18.65 5.58
CA ASP A 88 -3.19 17.47 5.68
C ASP A 88 -1.79 17.82 6.23
N GLY A 89 -1.35 17.07 7.23
CA GLY A 89 -0.05 17.29 7.87
C GLY A 89 -0.02 18.35 8.98
N TRP A 90 -1.16 18.90 9.42
CA TRP A 90 -1.21 19.87 10.51
C TRP A 90 -0.49 19.44 11.80
N GLN A 91 -0.57 18.15 12.17
CA GLN A 91 0.13 17.60 13.33
C GLN A 91 1.66 17.65 13.17
N SER A 92 2.15 17.49 11.94
CA SER A 92 3.58 17.61 11.67
C SER A 92 4.06 19.05 11.79
N LYS A 93 3.24 20.03 11.40
CA LYS A 93 3.52 21.46 11.61
C LYS A 93 3.53 21.82 13.09
N LEU A 94 2.55 21.34 13.86
CA LEU A 94 2.52 21.52 15.31
C LEU A 94 3.80 20.96 15.96
N ASN A 95 4.19 19.75 15.60
CA ASN A 95 5.42 19.15 16.11
C ASN A 95 6.69 19.95 15.73
N GLN A 96 6.71 20.57 14.54
CA GLN A 96 7.83 21.41 14.11
C GLN A 96 7.90 22.71 14.93
N ALA A 97 6.76 23.36 15.19
CA ALA A 97 6.71 24.54 16.04
C ALA A 97 7.21 24.25 17.47
N LEU A 98 6.83 23.09 18.03
CA LEU A 98 7.32 22.67 19.35
C LEU A 98 8.85 22.43 19.35
N LYS A 99 9.41 21.88 18.27
CA LYS A 99 10.87 21.70 18.14
C LYS A 99 11.60 23.04 18.05
N GLU A 100 11.05 24.00 17.33
CA GLU A 100 11.61 25.35 17.24
C GLU A 100 11.60 26.03 18.61
N TYR A 101 10.49 25.94 19.34
CA TYR A 101 10.42 26.45 20.72
C TYR A 101 11.49 25.85 21.63
N ILE A 102 11.70 24.53 21.59
CA ILE A 102 12.74 23.81 22.37
C ILE A 102 14.17 24.21 21.96
N ARG A 103 14.38 24.60 20.69
CA ARG A 103 15.71 25.02 20.23
C ARG A 103 16.03 26.44 20.68
N ASP A 104 15.01 27.29 20.70
CA ASP A 104 15.15 28.72 20.91
C ASP A 104 15.05 29.12 22.41
N HIS A 105 14.72 28.17 23.31
CA HIS A 105 14.61 28.33 24.77
C HIS A 105 15.30 27.18 25.51
#